data_AF-A0A967TJQ8-F1
#
_entry.id   AF-A0A967TJQ8-F1
#
_cell.length_a   1.000
_cell.length_b   1.000
_cell.length_c   1.000
_cell.angle_alpha   90.00
_cell.angle_beta   90.00
_cell.angle_gamma   90.00
#
_symmetry.space_group_name_H-M   'P 1'
#
loop_
_entity.id
_entity.type
_entity.pdbx_description
1 polymer ?
#
loop_
_entity_poly.entity_id
_entity_poly.type
_entity_poly.pdbx_seq_one_letter_code
_entity_poly.pdbx_strand_id
1 'polypeptide(L)'
;MSTHFEKLRFRLAGLLGHGVVGGLFSTVRLRRRNPEAYLRSRRRGEGVIFVFWHDQLLPLVWVHRNEGIVVLVSEHDDGEYVARLLERCG
;
A
#
# COMPACT_ATOMS: atom_id res chain seq x y z
N MET A 1 16.76 -19.54 -10.67
CA MET A 1 17.76 -19.24 -9.62
C MET A 1 17.86 -17.71 -9.52
N SER A 2 16.91 -17.06 -8.83
CA SER A 2 16.84 -15.59 -8.78
C SER A 2 18.12 -15.05 -8.15
N THR A 3 18.84 -14.25 -8.93
CA THR A 3 20.16 -13.71 -8.59
C THR A 3 20.06 -12.86 -7.34
N HIS A 4 21.04 -12.98 -6.44
CA HIS A 4 21.11 -12.24 -5.18
C HIS A 4 20.89 -10.71 -5.38
N PHE A 5 21.29 -10.20 -6.54
CA PHE A 5 21.09 -8.84 -6.99
C PHE A 5 19.62 -8.42 -7.13
N GLU A 6 18.74 -9.28 -7.64
CA GLU A 6 17.32 -8.93 -7.80
C GLU A 6 16.61 -8.80 -6.45
N LYS A 7 16.88 -9.75 -5.55
CA LYS A 7 16.37 -9.68 -4.17
C LYS A 7 16.84 -8.43 -3.46
N LEU A 8 18.09 -8.03 -3.65
CA LEU A 8 18.63 -6.80 -3.10
C LEU A 8 17.96 -5.56 -3.71
N ARG A 9 17.80 -5.52 -5.03
CA ARG A 9 17.10 -4.45 -5.75
C ARG A 9 15.69 -4.23 -5.20
N PHE A 10 14.90 -5.31 -5.08
CA PHE A 10 13.53 -5.24 -4.60
C PHE A 10 13.44 -4.82 -3.12
N ARG A 11 14.35 -5.30 -2.27
CA ARG A 11 14.43 -4.86 -0.86
C ARG A 11 14.76 -3.38 -0.73
N LEU A 12 15.72 -2.89 -1.52
CA LEU A 12 16.09 -1.48 -1.56
C LEU A 12 14.93 -0.64 -2.09
N ALA A 13 14.25 -1.11 -3.14
CA ALA A 13 13.10 -0.41 -3.69
C ALA A 13 11.95 -0.30 -2.68
N GLY A 14 11.68 -1.34 -1.89
CA GLY A 14 10.71 -1.24 -0.80
C GLY A 14 11.12 -0.19 0.26
N LEU A 15 12.39 -0.19 0.67
CA LEU A 15 12.89 0.76 1.68
C LEU A 15 12.81 2.21 1.18
N LEU A 16 13.40 2.45 0.00
CA LEU A 16 13.42 3.77 -0.62
C LEU A 16 12.00 4.21 -0.97
N GLY A 17 11.18 3.33 -1.52
CA GLY A 17 9.79 3.57 -1.85
C GLY A 17 9.00 4.00 -0.61
N HIS A 18 9.14 3.29 0.51
CA HIS A 18 8.47 3.66 1.76
C HIS A 18 8.92 5.05 2.25
N GLY A 19 10.23 5.35 2.20
CA GLY A 19 10.75 6.67 2.56
C GLY A 19 10.24 7.80 1.66
N VAL A 20 10.26 7.59 0.34
CA VAL A 20 9.78 8.57 -0.65
C VAL A 20 8.28 8.80 -0.52
N VAL A 21 7.49 7.73 -0.42
CA VAL A 21 6.03 7.81 -0.23
C VAL A 21 5.71 8.50 1.09
N GLY A 22 6.42 8.17 2.17
CA GLY A 22 6.25 8.84 3.45
C GLY A 22 6.63 10.32 3.42
N GLY A 23 7.72 10.67 2.74
CA GLY A 23 8.10 12.05 2.48
C GLY A 23 7.02 12.80 1.67
N LEU A 24 6.55 12.22 0.58
CA LEU A 24 5.48 12.80 -0.24
C LEU A 24 4.22 13.04 0.59
N PHE A 25 3.73 12.03 1.30
CA PHE A 25 2.52 12.17 2.11
C PHE A 25 2.70 13.00 3.39
N SER A 26 3.93 13.33 3.78
CA SER A 26 4.18 14.37 4.80
C SER A 26 3.88 15.79 4.27
N THR A 27 3.97 15.98 2.94
CA THR A 27 3.72 17.27 2.29
C THR A 27 2.27 17.44 1.81
N VAL A 28 1.49 16.36 1.75
CA VAL A 28 0.12 16.35 1.23
C VAL A 28 -0.89 16.26 2.36
N ARG A 29 -1.98 17.02 2.27
CA ARG A 29 -3.11 16.94 3.21
C ARG A 29 -4.16 15.95 2.70
N LEU A 30 -4.24 14.79 3.35
CA LEU A 30 -5.28 13.79 3.09
C LEU A 30 -6.51 14.02 3.98
N ARG A 31 -7.71 13.88 3.39
CA ARG A 31 -8.99 13.94 4.09
C ARG A 31 -9.88 12.79 3.63
N ARG A 32 -10.29 11.94 4.57
CA ARG A 32 -11.32 10.91 4.33
C ARG A 32 -12.68 11.59 4.43
N ARG A 33 -13.55 11.41 3.43
CA ARG A 33 -14.95 11.84 3.48
C ARG A 33 -15.83 10.62 3.72
N ASN A 34 -16.86 10.80 4.55
CA ASN A 34 -17.85 9.78 4.91
C ASN A 34 -17.25 8.42 5.36
N PRO A 35 -16.28 8.40 6.32
CA PRO A 35 -15.65 7.16 6.77
C PRO A 35 -16.57 6.26 7.61
N GLU A 36 -17.79 6.70 7.96
CA GLU A 36 -18.62 6.07 8.98
C GLU A 36 -19.05 4.66 8.59
N ALA A 37 -19.39 4.44 7.32
CA ALA A 37 -19.77 3.12 6.81
C ALA A 37 -18.61 2.14 6.93
N TYR A 38 -17.43 2.53 6.45
CA TYR A 38 -16.20 1.74 6.57
C TYR A 38 -15.87 1.40 8.03
N LEU A 39 -15.85 2.42 8.91
CA LEU A 39 -15.52 2.24 10.32
C LEU A 39 -16.56 1.35 11.04
N ARG A 40 -17.84 1.41 10.65
CA ARG A 40 -18.87 0.50 11.19
C ARG A 40 -18.61 -0.94 10.78
N SER A 41 -18.37 -1.22 9.51
CA SER A 41 -18.09 -2.59 9.04
C SER A 41 -16.84 -3.16 9.68
N ARG A 42 -15.76 -2.37 9.81
CA ARG A 42 -14.55 -2.77 10.54
C ARG A 42 -14.82 -3.14 12.00
N ARG A 43 -15.58 -2.33 12.73
CA ARG A 43 -15.95 -2.63 14.14
C ARG A 43 -16.79 -3.89 14.29
N ARG A 44 -17.56 -4.25 13.27
CA ARG A 44 -18.39 -5.47 13.24
C ARG A 44 -17.63 -6.70 12.76
N GLY A 45 -16.37 -6.57 12.34
CA GLY A 45 -15.59 -7.66 11.75
C GLY A 45 -16.09 -8.07 10.36
N GLU A 46 -16.80 -7.20 9.66
CA GLU A 46 -17.29 -7.46 8.31
C GLU A 46 -16.16 -7.27 7.28
N GLY A 47 -16.15 -8.11 6.24
CA GLY A 47 -15.24 -7.95 5.11
C GLY A 47 -15.57 -6.69 4.31
N VAL A 48 -14.52 -5.95 3.91
CA VAL A 48 -14.63 -4.76 3.07
C VAL A 48 -13.72 -4.91 1.87
N ILE A 49 -14.25 -4.66 0.67
CA ILE A 49 -13.48 -4.59 -0.58
C ILE A 49 -13.37 -3.12 -0.97
N PHE A 50 -12.14 -2.63 -1.12
CA PHE A 50 -11.88 -1.31 -1.67
C PHE A 50 -11.83 -1.39 -3.20
N VAL A 51 -12.66 -0.57 -3.86
CA VAL A 51 -12.68 -0.44 -5.32
C VAL A 51 -12.24 0.97 -5.66
N PHE A 52 -11.23 1.09 -6.52
CA PHE A 52 -10.59 2.36 -6.85
C PHE A 52 -9.96 2.33 -8.24
N TRP A 53 -9.70 3.52 -8.77
CA TRP A 53 -8.99 3.72 -10.03
C TRP A 53 -7.48 3.66 -9.81
N HIS A 54 -6.73 3.25 -10.83
CA HIS A 54 -5.28 3.01 -10.72
C HIS A 54 -4.47 4.23 -10.23
N ASP A 55 -4.93 5.45 -10.51
CA ASP A 55 -4.29 6.69 -10.05
C ASP A 55 -4.36 6.90 -8.52
N GLN A 56 -5.23 6.16 -7.82
CA GLN A 56 -5.42 6.24 -6.38
C GLN A 56 -4.63 5.20 -5.59
N LEU A 57 -3.80 4.38 -6.26
CA LEU A 57 -3.05 3.31 -5.62
C LEU A 57 -2.14 3.83 -4.50
N LEU A 58 -1.31 4.84 -4.78
CA LEU A 58 -0.37 5.39 -3.79
C LEU A 58 -1.07 5.99 -2.55
N PRO A 59 -2.11 6.86 -2.70
CA PRO A 59 -2.89 7.32 -1.55
C PRO A 59 -3.49 6.19 -0.73
N LEU A 60 -4.04 5.16 -1.38
CA LEU A 60 -4.66 4.04 -0.66
C LEU A 60 -3.64 3.24 0.14
N VAL A 61 -2.48 2.92 -0.44
CA VAL A 61 -1.39 2.23 0.27
C VAL A 61 -1.00 3.01 1.53
N TRP A 62 -0.85 4.33 1.43
CA TRP A 62 -0.41 5.13 2.57
C TRP A 62 -1.51 5.35 3.63
N VAL A 63 -2.74 5.59 3.18
CA VAL A 63 -3.88 5.87 4.05
C VAL A 63 -4.25 4.64 4.87
N HIS A 64 -4.15 3.45 4.29
CA HIS A 64 -4.57 2.18 4.90
C HIS A 64 -3.42 1.35 5.50
N ARG A 65 -2.24 1.98 5.65
CA ARG A 65 -1.07 1.36 6.28
C ARG A 65 -1.35 0.92 7.73
N ASN A 66 -0.86 -0.24 8.13
CA ASN A 66 -1.05 -0.84 9.45
C ASN A 66 -2.51 -1.11 9.81
N GLU A 67 -3.39 -1.29 8.83
CA GLU A 67 -4.80 -1.65 9.05
C GLU A 67 -5.09 -3.14 8.76
N GLY A 68 -4.07 -3.97 8.50
CA GLY A 68 -4.20 -5.41 8.25
C GLY A 68 -5.05 -5.72 7.01
N ILE A 69 -4.74 -5.06 5.89
CA ILE A 69 -5.46 -5.20 4.63
C ILE A 69 -4.67 -6.10 3.69
N VAL A 70 -5.39 -6.96 2.97
CA VAL A 70 -4.82 -7.76 1.88
C VAL A 70 -4.98 -6.99 0.57
N VAL A 71 -3.90 -6.92 -0.21
CA VAL A 71 -3.87 -6.25 -1.51
C VAL A 71 -3.54 -7.27 -2.58
N LEU A 72 -4.29 -7.25 -3.68
CA LEU A 72 -4.02 -8.06 -4.86
C LEU A 72 -3.02 -7.31 -5.74
N VAL A 73 -1.91 -7.96 -6.07
CA VAL A 73 -0.83 -7.41 -6.89
C VAL A 73 -0.54 -8.39 -8.03
N SER A 74 -0.28 -7.87 -9.22
CA SER A 74 0.14 -8.65 -10.38
C SER A 74 1.46 -9.39 -10.12
N GLU A 75 1.65 -10.56 -10.74
CA GLU A 75 2.90 -11.34 -10.67
C GLU A 75 4.02 -10.78 -11.58
N HIS A 76 3.76 -9.68 -12.29
CA HIS A 76 4.75 -9.02 -13.12
C HIS A 76 5.81 -8.27 -12.29
N ASP A 77 6.98 -8.02 -12.87
CA ASP A 77 8.12 -7.35 -12.23
C ASP A 77 7.80 -5.95 -11.68
N ASP A 78 6.88 -5.23 -12.32
CA ASP A 78 6.39 -3.92 -11.86
C ASP A 78 5.53 -4.04 -10.59
N GLY A 79 4.72 -5.11 -10.50
CA GLY A 79 3.96 -5.50 -9.32
C GLY A 79 4.85 -5.78 -8.12
N GLU A 80 6.00 -6.43 -8.32
CA GLU A 80 6.94 -6.75 -7.24
C GLU A 80 7.44 -5.50 -6.50
N TYR A 81 7.66 -4.38 -7.19
CA TYR A 81 8.03 -3.11 -6.54
C TYR A 81 6.93 -2.61 -5.58
N VAL A 82 5.67 -2.66 -6.03
CA VAL A 82 4.52 -2.26 -5.22
C VAL A 82 4.33 -3.22 -4.06
N ALA A 83 4.52 -4.53 -4.27
CA ALA A 83 4.45 -5.55 -3.23
C ALA A 83 5.46 -5.27 -2.10
N ARG A 84 6.70 -4.93 -2.43
CA ARG A 84 7.74 -4.59 -1.42
C ARG A 84 7.46 -3.30 -0.66
N LEU A 85 6.79 -2.34 -1.29
CA LEU A 85 6.30 -1.13 -0.62
C LEU A 85 5.17 -1.50 0.35
N LEU A 86 4.19 -2.30 -0.10
CA LEU A 86 3.05 -2.75 0.69
C LEU A 86 3.48 -3.53 1.94
N GLU A 87 4.42 -4.46 1.81
CA GLU A 87 5.01 -5.22 2.93
C GLU A 87 5.56 -4.32 4.05
N ARG A 88 6.03 -3.12 3.71
CA ARG A 88 6.57 -2.15 4.69
C ARG A 88 5.53 -1.21 5.25
N CYS A 89 4.39 -1.06 4.60
CA CYS A 89 3.29 -0.25 5.09
C CYS A 89 2.46 -0.97 6.16
N GLY A 90 2.58 -2.29 6.28
CA GLY A 90 1.94 -3.08 7.33
C GLY A 90 0.52 -3.51 7.00
#